data_AF-A0AAJ6L618-F1
#
_entry.id   AF-A0AAJ6L618-F1
#
_cell.length_a   1.000
_cell.length_b   1.000
_cell.length_c   1.000
_cell.angle_alpha   90.00
_cell.angle_beta   90.00
_cell.angle_gamma   90.00
#
_symmetry.space_group_name_H-M   'P 1'
#
loop_
_entity.id
_entity.type
_entity.pdbx_description
1 polymer ?
#
loop_
_entity_poly.entity_id
_entity_poly.type
_entity_poly.pdbx_seq_one_letter_code
_entity_poly.pdbx_strand_id
1 'polypeptide(L)'
;MPRWIRDNALAVAMLGAFLVFLLLQSIFGWQTHNEELTEFGAAPLSWPAYLTTGHFVEAVFENWESEFLQMGGYVLLTAYLVQRGSAESKPVDQTDRPEDDERRATPQSPWPARTGGLPLVVYRNSLSIALLLIFAGSFVGHLLGGTAAYNKEQALQSGAPPIGVWDFLGTSDFWFQSMQNWQSEFLAVGALILLSIVLRQHASPESKPVTVAHAETGA
;
A
#
# COMPACT_ATOMS: atom_id res chain seq x y z
N MET A 1 -23.22 4.22 21.17
CA MET A 1 -22.41 3.50 20.15
C MET A 1 -22.18 2.08 20.63
N PRO A 2 -22.45 1.03 19.83
CA PRO A 2 -22.18 -0.35 20.20
C PRO A 2 -20.70 -0.55 20.57
N ARG A 3 -20.42 -1.39 21.57
CA ARG A 3 -19.06 -1.63 22.10
C ARG A 3 -18.06 -2.02 20.99
N TRP A 4 -18.50 -2.89 20.08
CA TRP A 4 -17.68 -3.33 18.95
C TRP A 4 -17.25 -2.17 18.04
N ILE A 5 -18.15 -1.22 17.71
CA ILE A 5 -17.78 -0.10 16.82
C ILE A 5 -16.79 0.81 17.55
N ARG A 6 -16.97 1.07 18.84
CA ARG A 6 -16.01 1.88 19.62
C ARG A 6 -14.63 1.22 19.65
N ASP A 7 -14.58 -0.08 19.89
CA ASP A 7 -13.33 -0.84 20.01
C ASP A 7 -12.64 -1.05 18.64
N ASN A 8 -13.33 -0.80 17.51
CA ASN A 8 -12.80 -0.93 16.14
C ASN A 8 -12.95 0.37 15.32
N ALA A 9 -13.13 1.52 15.97
CA ALA A 9 -13.57 2.75 15.31
C ALA A 9 -12.59 3.21 14.22
N LEU A 10 -11.28 3.08 14.46
CA LEU A 10 -10.24 3.43 13.48
C LEU A 10 -10.35 2.58 12.21
N ALA A 11 -10.44 1.25 12.35
CA ALA A 11 -10.57 0.34 11.22
C ALA A 11 -11.88 0.58 10.46
N VAL A 12 -13.00 0.78 11.16
CA VAL A 12 -14.30 1.09 10.54
C VAL A 12 -14.25 2.42 9.78
N ALA A 13 -13.62 3.44 10.35
CA ALA A 13 -13.47 4.74 9.68
C ALA A 13 -12.60 4.63 8.43
N MET A 14 -11.44 3.98 8.51
CA MET A 14 -10.52 3.82 7.37
C MET A 14 -11.14 2.97 6.25
N LEU A 15 -11.72 1.81 6.57
CA LEU A 15 -12.37 0.95 5.57
C LEU A 15 -13.64 1.59 5.01
N GLY A 16 -14.38 2.34 5.82
CA GLY A 16 -15.54 3.10 5.36
C GLY A 16 -15.14 4.19 4.36
N ALA A 17 -14.11 4.97 4.67
CA ALA A 17 -13.56 5.97 3.76
C ALA A 17 -13.05 5.34 2.45
N PHE A 18 -12.31 4.23 2.56
CA PHE A 18 -11.86 3.44 1.41
C PHE A 18 -13.02 3.02 0.50
N LEU A 19 -14.10 2.45 1.03
CA LEU A 19 -15.25 2.03 0.22
C LEU A 19 -15.95 3.21 -0.46
N VAL A 20 -16.04 4.35 0.23
CA VAL A 20 -16.58 5.59 -0.36
C VAL A 20 -15.69 6.05 -1.52
N PHE A 21 -14.38 6.13 -1.32
CA PHE A 21 -13.47 6.60 -2.36
C PHE A 21 -13.32 5.62 -3.52
N LEU A 22 -13.36 4.31 -3.27
CA LEU A 22 -13.38 3.30 -4.34
C LEU A 22 -14.66 3.41 -5.19
N LEU A 23 -15.82 3.63 -4.56
CA LEU A 23 -17.07 3.87 -5.28
C LEU A 23 -16.98 5.15 -6.12
N LEU A 24 -16.48 6.24 -5.54
CA LEU A 24 -16.32 7.51 -6.25
C LEU A 24 -15.32 7.38 -7.42
N GLN A 25 -14.16 6.75 -7.20
CA GLN A 25 -13.18 6.43 -8.26
C GLN A 25 -13.85 5.63 -9.39
N SER A 26 -14.69 4.65 -9.07
CA SER A 26 -15.39 3.87 -10.09
C SER A 26 -16.39 4.69 -10.92
N ILE A 27 -17.04 5.69 -10.30
CA ILE A 27 -18.03 6.54 -10.98
C ILE A 27 -17.33 7.59 -11.84
N PHE A 28 -16.32 8.28 -11.29
CA PHE A 28 -15.60 9.31 -12.02
C PHE A 28 -14.71 8.70 -13.11
N GLY A 29 -14.03 7.59 -12.83
CA GLY A 29 -13.28 6.87 -13.87
C GLY A 29 -14.18 6.36 -14.99
N TRP A 30 -15.42 5.94 -14.69
CA TRP A 30 -16.40 5.57 -15.71
C TRP A 30 -16.78 6.76 -16.61
N GLN A 31 -16.95 7.95 -16.03
CA GLN A 31 -17.27 9.16 -16.78
C GLN A 31 -16.10 9.57 -17.67
N THR A 32 -14.90 9.67 -17.12
CA THR A 32 -13.67 9.99 -17.87
C THR A 32 -13.45 9.01 -19.02
N HIS A 33 -13.57 7.70 -18.76
CA HIS A 33 -13.38 6.71 -19.81
C HIS A 33 -14.44 6.80 -20.93
N ASN A 34 -15.69 7.13 -20.59
CA ASN A 34 -16.72 7.33 -21.60
C ASN A 34 -16.52 8.60 -22.43
N GLU A 35 -15.94 9.65 -21.85
CA GLU A 35 -15.54 10.86 -22.58
C GLU A 35 -14.47 10.51 -23.62
N GLU A 36 -13.41 9.79 -23.22
CA GLU A 36 -12.37 9.29 -24.13
C GLU A 36 -12.94 8.41 -25.24
N LEU A 37 -13.81 7.44 -24.90
CA LEU A 37 -14.46 6.60 -25.91
C LEU A 37 -15.24 7.44 -26.92
N THR A 38 -15.93 8.48 -26.46
CA THR A 38 -16.70 9.38 -27.32
C THR A 38 -15.79 10.19 -28.24
N GLU A 39 -14.63 10.64 -27.75
CA GLU A 39 -13.61 11.35 -28.57
C GLU A 39 -13.09 10.47 -29.72
N PHE A 40 -12.91 9.17 -29.48
CA PHE A 40 -12.54 8.19 -30.50
C PHE A 40 -13.74 7.65 -31.30
N GLY A 41 -14.95 8.18 -31.12
CA GLY A 41 -16.17 7.74 -31.82
C GLY A 41 -16.66 6.35 -31.43
N ALA A 42 -16.18 5.80 -30.31
CA ALA A 42 -16.62 4.53 -29.74
C ALA A 42 -17.89 4.70 -28.89
N ALA A 43 -18.67 3.63 -28.77
CA ALA A 43 -19.88 3.65 -27.96
C ALA A 43 -19.54 3.71 -26.46
N PRO A 44 -20.22 4.54 -25.66
CA PRO A 44 -20.02 4.60 -24.22
C PRO A 44 -20.45 3.29 -23.55
N LEU A 45 -19.79 2.95 -22.45
CA LEU A 45 -20.08 1.81 -21.61
C LEU A 45 -21.09 2.16 -20.53
N SER A 46 -21.84 1.16 -20.06
CA SER A 46 -22.56 1.25 -18.79
C SER A 46 -21.58 1.11 -17.62
N TRP A 47 -21.93 1.66 -16.45
CA TRP A 47 -21.06 1.56 -15.27
C TRP A 47 -20.68 0.11 -14.88
N PRO A 48 -21.60 -0.88 -14.87
CA PRO A 48 -21.22 -2.28 -14.61
C PRO A 48 -20.26 -2.87 -15.65
N ALA A 49 -20.38 -2.50 -16.93
CA ALA A 49 -19.44 -2.93 -17.94
C ALA A 49 -18.05 -2.32 -17.73
N TYR A 50 -18.00 -1.04 -17.33
CA TYR A 50 -16.77 -0.32 -17.02
C TYR A 50 -15.95 -0.98 -15.90
N LEU A 51 -16.60 -1.51 -14.86
CA LEU A 51 -15.90 -2.19 -13.74
C LEU A 51 -15.07 -3.41 -14.16
N THR A 52 -15.27 -3.94 -15.37
CA THR A 52 -14.52 -5.08 -15.91
C THR A 52 -13.46 -4.68 -16.93
N THR A 53 -13.27 -3.38 -17.16
CA THR A 53 -12.31 -2.86 -18.14
C THR A 53 -10.90 -2.81 -17.57
N GLY A 54 -9.91 -2.83 -18.48
CA GLY A 54 -8.51 -2.57 -18.13
C GLY A 54 -8.34 -1.24 -17.40
N HIS A 55 -9.00 -0.18 -17.87
CA HIS A 55 -8.93 1.17 -17.28
C HIS A 55 -9.30 1.20 -15.79
N PHE A 56 -10.38 0.52 -15.39
CA PHE A 56 -10.75 0.45 -13.97
C PHE A 56 -9.77 -0.42 -13.16
N VAL A 57 -9.42 -1.60 -13.67
CA VAL A 57 -8.57 -2.56 -12.98
C VAL A 57 -7.16 -1.99 -12.77
N GLU A 58 -6.58 -1.41 -13.82
CA GLU A 58 -5.30 -0.71 -13.80
C GLU A 58 -5.29 0.38 -12.73
N ALA A 59 -6.22 1.34 -12.81
CA ALA A 59 -6.25 2.47 -11.88
C ALA A 59 -6.42 2.05 -10.41
N VAL A 60 -7.13 0.96 -10.12
CA VAL A 60 -7.27 0.46 -8.74
C VAL A 60 -5.97 -0.21 -8.28
N PHE A 61 -5.43 -1.10 -9.08
CA PHE A 61 -4.28 -1.91 -8.66
C PHE A 61 -2.94 -1.18 -8.77
N GLU A 62 -2.79 -0.21 -9.67
CA GLU A 62 -1.64 0.70 -9.73
C GLU A 62 -1.47 1.44 -8.39
N ASN A 63 -2.57 1.98 -7.85
CA ASN A 63 -2.58 2.63 -6.54
C ASN A 63 -2.31 1.63 -5.40
N TRP A 64 -2.96 0.46 -5.41
CA TRP A 64 -2.73 -0.50 -4.33
C TRP A 64 -1.30 -1.05 -4.35
N GLU A 65 -0.72 -1.23 -5.52
CA GLU A 65 0.68 -1.64 -5.68
C GLU A 65 1.62 -0.69 -4.93
N SER A 66 1.53 0.62 -5.17
CA SER A 66 2.43 1.59 -4.53
C SER A 66 2.23 1.65 -3.01
N GLU A 67 0.98 1.64 -2.56
CA GLU A 67 0.60 1.69 -1.14
C GLU A 67 1.14 0.48 -0.36
N PHE A 68 0.97 -0.74 -0.89
CA PHE A 68 1.47 -1.93 -0.21
C PHE A 68 2.99 -2.11 -0.35
N LEU A 69 3.60 -1.63 -1.44
CA LEU A 69 5.06 -1.54 -1.53
C LEU A 69 5.61 -0.61 -0.46
N GLN A 70 5.01 0.57 -0.30
CA GLN A 70 5.42 1.56 0.69
C GLN A 70 5.24 1.00 2.10
N MET A 71 4.06 0.48 2.45
CA MET A 71 3.79 -0.05 3.79
C MET A 71 4.69 -1.24 4.11
N GLY A 72 4.82 -2.20 3.19
CA GLY A 72 5.70 -3.36 3.35
C GLY A 72 7.18 -2.98 3.44
N GLY A 73 7.61 -2.07 2.57
CA GLY A 73 8.95 -1.49 2.57
C GLY A 73 9.24 -0.77 3.88
N TYR A 74 8.32 0.04 4.37
CA TYR A 74 8.46 0.76 5.63
C TYR A 74 8.59 -0.18 6.83
N VAL A 75 7.75 -1.22 6.93
CA VAL A 75 7.83 -2.25 7.98
C VAL A 75 9.19 -2.95 7.96
N LEU A 76 9.70 -3.32 6.78
CA LEU A 76 11.00 -3.99 6.66
C LEU A 76 12.16 -3.04 6.94
N LEU A 77 12.15 -1.85 6.34
CA LEU A 77 13.23 -0.88 6.48
C LEU A 77 13.37 -0.41 7.93
N THR A 78 12.28 -0.15 8.65
CA THR A 78 12.35 0.25 10.07
C THR A 78 12.80 -0.88 11.00
N ALA A 79 12.66 -2.14 10.58
CA ALA A 79 13.23 -3.28 11.30
C ALA A 79 14.77 -3.35 11.18
N TYR A 80 15.37 -2.85 10.09
CA TYR A 80 16.82 -2.96 9.84
C TYR A 80 17.60 -1.65 9.91
N LEU A 81 16.97 -0.52 9.59
CA LEU A 81 17.59 0.80 9.52
C LEU A 81 17.20 1.64 10.74
N VAL A 82 18.10 2.56 11.11
CA VAL A 82 17.88 3.50 12.21
C VAL A 82 17.95 4.93 11.68
N GLN A 83 16.97 5.75 12.05
CA GLN A 83 17.00 7.19 11.86
C GLN A 83 17.05 7.88 13.23
N ARG A 84 18.22 8.42 13.57
CA ARG A 84 18.41 9.12 14.85
C ARG A 84 17.40 10.27 14.99
N GLY A 85 16.75 10.30 16.14
CA GLY A 85 15.75 11.30 16.52
C GLY A 85 14.32 10.97 16.10
N SER A 86 14.10 9.95 15.28
CA SER A 86 12.76 9.58 14.80
C SER A 86 11.99 8.75 15.82
N ALA A 87 10.66 8.92 15.85
CA ALA A 87 9.74 8.03 16.57
C ALA A 87 9.62 6.66 15.89
N GLU A 88 9.93 6.61 14.60
CA GLU A 88 9.56 5.52 13.70
C GLU A 88 10.61 4.41 13.58
N SER A 89 11.80 4.61 14.17
CA SER A 89 12.89 3.64 14.10
C SER A 89 13.32 3.19 15.49
N LYS A 90 13.87 1.99 15.56
CA LYS A 90 14.46 1.46 16.79
C LYS A 90 15.61 2.35 17.31
N PRO A 91 15.89 2.34 18.63
CA PRO A 91 17.07 2.99 19.21
C PRO A 91 18.38 2.56 18.52
N VAL A 92 19.35 3.48 18.49
CA VAL A 92 20.64 3.31 17.77
C VAL A 92 21.40 2.05 18.18
N ASP A 93 21.36 1.71 19.47
CA ASP A 93 22.13 0.58 20.02
C ASP A 93 21.27 -0.69 20.20
N GLN A 94 20.07 -0.73 19.60
CA GLN A 94 19.15 -1.85 19.68
C GLN A 94 19.07 -2.60 18.35
N THR A 95 19.41 -3.89 18.38
CA THR A 95 19.26 -4.80 17.22
C THR A 95 17.84 -5.35 17.17
N ASP A 96 17.46 -6.13 18.17
CA ASP A 96 16.11 -6.65 18.38
C ASP A 96 15.48 -6.00 19.60
N ARG A 97 14.15 -5.88 19.60
CA ARG A 97 13.42 -5.46 20.80
C ARG A 97 13.49 -6.61 21.82
N PRO A 98 13.84 -6.36 23.09
CA PRO A 98 13.85 -7.39 24.14
C PRO A 98 12.53 -8.15 24.27
N GLU A 99 11.41 -7.51 23.91
CA GLU A 99 10.06 -8.06 23.93
C GLU A 99 9.82 -9.12 22.84
N ASP A 100 10.61 -9.12 21.77
CA ASP A 100 10.48 -10.07 20.65
C ASP A 100 11.14 -11.44 20.95
N ASP A 101 11.77 -11.61 22.13
CA ASP A 101 12.39 -12.88 22.54
C ASP A 101 11.34 -13.99 22.73
N GLU A 102 11.27 -14.90 21.77
CA GLU A 102 10.37 -16.06 21.71
C GLU A 102 10.43 -16.96 22.96
N ARG A 103 11.54 -16.96 23.71
CA ARG A 103 11.66 -17.71 24.98
C ARG A 103 10.79 -17.14 26.10
N ARG A 104 10.26 -15.93 25.92
CA ARG A 104 9.33 -15.26 26.84
C ARG A 104 7.86 -15.60 26.57
N ALA A 105 7.56 -16.49 25.61
CA ALA A 105 6.20 -16.89 25.30
C ALA A 105 5.46 -17.46 26.53
N THR A 106 4.24 -17.00 26.74
CA THR A 106 3.37 -17.40 27.86
C THR A 106 2.25 -18.33 27.38
N PRO A 107 1.46 -18.94 28.27
CA PRO A 107 0.28 -19.70 27.86
C PRO A 107 -0.74 -18.89 27.06
N GLN A 108 -0.76 -17.57 27.23
CA GLN A 108 -1.60 -16.61 26.49
C GLN A 108 -1.01 -16.21 25.13
N SER A 109 0.27 -16.49 24.88
CA SER A 109 0.91 -16.21 23.60
C SER A 109 0.30 -17.07 22.48
N PRO A 110 0.29 -16.56 21.23
CA PRO A 110 -0.15 -17.31 20.07
C PRO A 110 0.56 -18.66 19.93
N TRP A 111 -0.15 -19.67 19.44
CA TRP A 111 0.39 -21.03 19.35
C TRP A 111 1.74 -21.15 18.62
N PRO A 112 2.03 -20.43 17.51
CA PRO A 112 3.31 -20.58 16.81
C PRO A 112 4.49 -20.13 17.68
N ALA A 113 4.28 -19.10 18.50
CA ALA A 113 5.27 -18.60 19.46
C ALA A 113 5.57 -19.60 20.58
N ARG A 114 4.61 -20.47 20.91
CA ARG A 114 4.79 -21.50 21.95
C ARG A 114 5.43 -22.78 21.43
N THR A 115 5.19 -23.13 20.16
CA THR A 115 5.69 -24.39 19.56
C THR A 115 7.09 -24.25 18.96
N GLY A 116 7.50 -23.05 18.57
CA GLY A 116 8.78 -22.83 17.90
C GLY A 116 8.81 -23.37 16.46
N GLY A 117 10.02 -23.57 15.94
CA GLY A 117 10.26 -24.19 14.63
C GLY A 117 9.69 -23.39 13.45
N LEU A 118 9.26 -24.10 12.40
CA LEU A 118 8.72 -23.47 11.18
C LEU A 118 7.48 -22.59 11.44
N PRO A 119 6.49 -22.98 12.26
CA PRO A 119 5.36 -22.11 12.58
C PRO A 119 5.78 -20.76 13.15
N LEU A 120 6.76 -20.74 14.06
CA LEU A 120 7.30 -19.50 14.62
C LEU A 120 7.96 -18.63 13.55
N VAL A 121 8.78 -19.23 12.68
CA VAL A 121 9.45 -18.50 11.59
C VAL A 121 8.43 -17.84 10.67
N VAL A 122 7.36 -18.54 10.31
CA VAL A 122 6.28 -17.96 9.49
C VAL A 122 5.53 -16.88 10.27
N TYR A 123 5.18 -17.15 11.53
CA TYR A 123 4.41 -16.23 12.36
C TYR A 123 5.14 -14.90 12.60
N ARG A 124 6.44 -14.93 12.97
CA ARG A 124 7.22 -13.72 13.25
C ARG A 124 7.49 -12.85 12.01
N ASN A 125 7.35 -13.42 10.81
CA ASN A 125 7.45 -12.70 9.54
C ASN A 125 6.09 -12.47 8.85
N SER A 126 4.99 -12.86 9.51
CA SER A 126 3.68 -12.97 8.84
C SER A 126 3.15 -11.64 8.32
N LEU A 127 3.43 -10.52 9.01
CA LEU A 127 3.04 -9.18 8.55
C LEU A 127 3.72 -8.82 7.23
N SER A 128 5.05 -8.95 7.14
CA SER A 128 5.79 -8.68 5.91
C SER A 128 5.40 -9.64 4.79
N ILE A 129 5.16 -10.92 5.10
CA ILE A 129 4.67 -11.90 4.13
C ILE A 129 3.30 -11.49 3.59
N ALA A 130 2.37 -11.10 4.46
CA ALA A 130 1.03 -10.67 4.06
C ALA A 130 1.08 -9.42 3.16
N LEU A 131 1.85 -8.40 3.56
CA LEU A 131 2.02 -7.18 2.76
C LEU A 131 2.66 -7.47 1.40
N LEU A 132 3.67 -8.36 1.35
CA LEU A 132 4.31 -8.76 0.10
C LEU A 132 3.34 -9.53 -0.81
N LEU A 133 2.49 -10.40 -0.25
CA LEU A 133 1.49 -11.13 -1.03
C LEU A 133 0.42 -10.20 -1.59
N ILE A 134 -0.02 -9.21 -0.82
CA ILE A 134 -0.98 -8.21 -1.29
C ILE A 134 -0.32 -7.34 -2.37
N PHE A 135 0.90 -6.86 -2.14
CA PHE A 135 1.68 -6.14 -3.15
C PHE A 135 1.81 -6.96 -4.44
N ALA A 136 2.19 -8.24 -4.36
CA ALA A 136 2.34 -9.09 -5.53
C ALA A 136 1.00 -9.31 -6.26
N GLY A 137 -0.09 -9.46 -5.51
CA GLY A 137 -1.45 -9.51 -6.08
C GLY A 137 -1.82 -8.21 -6.78
N SER A 138 -1.51 -7.07 -6.19
CA SER A 138 -1.74 -5.75 -6.78
C SER A 138 -0.89 -5.51 -8.02
N PHE A 139 0.40 -5.84 -7.96
CA PHE A 139 1.31 -5.74 -9.10
C PHE A 139 0.83 -6.58 -10.29
N VAL A 140 0.34 -7.81 -10.04
CA VAL A 140 -0.28 -8.64 -11.09
C VAL A 140 -1.58 -8.02 -11.60
N GLY A 141 -2.42 -7.48 -10.72
CA GLY A 141 -3.66 -6.79 -11.10
C GLY A 141 -3.39 -5.56 -11.97
N HIS A 142 -2.41 -4.74 -11.59
CA HIS A 142 -1.94 -3.57 -12.33
C HIS A 142 -1.41 -3.99 -13.69
N LEU A 143 -0.53 -5.00 -13.73
CA LEU A 143 0.05 -5.50 -14.98
C LEU A 143 -1.02 -6.04 -15.96
N LEU A 144 -1.98 -6.82 -15.47
CA LEU A 144 -3.07 -7.36 -16.30
C LEU A 144 -4.06 -6.28 -16.75
N GLY A 145 -4.44 -5.39 -15.84
CA GLY A 145 -5.32 -4.25 -16.11
C GLY A 145 -4.70 -3.30 -17.12
N GLY A 146 -3.45 -2.90 -16.89
CA GLY A 146 -2.69 -2.00 -17.74
C GLY A 146 -2.40 -2.59 -19.12
N THR A 147 -2.10 -3.89 -19.22
CA THR A 147 -1.98 -4.54 -20.55
C THR A 147 -3.29 -4.42 -21.34
N ALA A 148 -4.44 -4.61 -20.69
CA ALA A 148 -5.74 -4.50 -21.33
C ALA A 148 -6.09 -3.04 -21.69
N ALA A 149 -5.78 -2.08 -20.82
CA ALA A 149 -5.99 -0.66 -21.05
C ALA A 149 -5.11 -0.15 -22.20
N TYR A 150 -3.81 -0.41 -22.12
CA TYR A 150 -2.82 -0.08 -23.14
C TYR A 150 -3.22 -0.61 -24.52
N ASN A 151 -3.57 -1.89 -24.61
CA ASN A 151 -4.02 -2.48 -25.89
C ASN A 151 -5.29 -1.82 -26.43
N LYS A 152 -6.22 -1.45 -25.54
CA LYS A 152 -7.46 -0.77 -25.92
C LYS A 152 -7.17 0.63 -26.46
N GLU A 153 -6.32 1.38 -25.79
CA GLU A 153 -5.90 2.73 -26.18
C GLU A 153 -5.16 2.69 -27.52
N GLN A 154 -4.14 1.84 -27.66
CA GLN A 154 -3.35 1.71 -28.89
C GLN A 154 -4.21 1.32 -30.10
N ALA A 155 -5.21 0.45 -29.89
CA ALA A 155 -6.17 0.07 -30.92
C ALA A 155 -7.07 1.25 -31.33
N LEU A 156 -7.50 2.10 -30.39
CA LEU A 156 -8.30 3.28 -30.68
C LEU A 156 -7.51 4.39 -31.38
N GLN A 157 -6.27 4.63 -30.95
CA GLN A 157 -5.43 5.72 -31.46
C GLN A 157 -4.81 5.42 -32.82
N SER A 158 -4.31 4.20 -33.02
CA SER A 158 -3.47 3.87 -34.18
C SER A 158 -3.89 2.58 -34.91
N GLY A 159 -4.87 1.85 -34.38
CA GLY A 159 -5.24 0.53 -34.90
C GLY A 159 -4.15 -0.52 -34.70
N ALA A 160 -3.21 -0.29 -33.79
CA ALA A 160 -2.11 -1.21 -33.52
C ALA A 160 -2.62 -2.57 -33.00
N PRO A 161 -1.93 -3.67 -33.33
CA PRO A 161 -2.25 -4.98 -32.78
C PRO A 161 -1.96 -5.03 -31.27
N PRO A 162 -2.69 -5.87 -30.51
CA PRO A 162 -2.46 -6.00 -29.08
C PRO A 162 -1.10 -6.66 -28.80
N ILE A 163 -0.45 -6.23 -27.72
CA ILE A 163 0.77 -6.83 -27.17
C ILE A 163 0.46 -7.75 -25.98
N GLY A 164 1.40 -8.62 -25.66
CA GLY A 164 1.30 -9.52 -24.51
C GLY A 164 1.65 -8.83 -23.19
N VAL A 165 1.30 -9.50 -22.08
CA VAL A 165 1.59 -9.03 -20.71
C VAL A 165 3.10 -8.81 -20.49
N TRP A 166 3.94 -9.72 -20.98
CA TRP A 166 5.38 -9.61 -20.84
C TRP A 166 5.98 -8.47 -21.68
N ASP A 167 5.36 -8.17 -22.82
CA ASP A 167 5.76 -7.03 -23.65
C ASP A 167 5.41 -5.72 -22.93
N PHE A 168 4.19 -5.63 -22.37
CA PHE A 168 3.74 -4.46 -21.60
C PHE A 168 4.60 -4.22 -20.35
N LEU A 169 4.98 -5.27 -19.61
CA LEU A 169 5.92 -5.15 -18.48
C LEU A 169 7.28 -4.54 -18.90
N GLY A 170 7.66 -4.69 -20.17
CA GLY A 170 8.89 -4.12 -20.74
C GLY A 170 8.74 -2.69 -21.28
N THR A 171 7.54 -2.10 -21.28
CA THR A 171 7.31 -0.75 -21.82
C THR A 171 7.69 0.32 -20.81
N SER A 172 7.96 1.53 -21.32
CA SER A 172 8.12 2.70 -20.46
C SER A 172 6.82 3.09 -19.77
N ASP A 173 5.65 2.83 -20.37
CA ASP A 173 4.35 3.20 -19.80
C ASP A 173 4.09 2.50 -18.47
N PHE A 174 4.29 1.17 -18.41
CA PHE A 174 4.14 0.40 -17.18
C PHE A 174 5.04 0.94 -16.06
N TRP A 175 6.32 1.15 -16.38
CA TRP A 175 7.26 1.65 -15.38
C TRP A 175 7.03 3.12 -15.04
N PHE A 176 6.52 3.94 -15.95
CA PHE A 176 6.16 5.32 -15.66
C PHE A 176 5.03 5.38 -14.63
N GLN A 177 3.97 4.58 -14.82
CA GLN A 177 2.86 4.40 -13.88
C GLN A 177 3.33 3.95 -12.49
N SER A 178 4.17 2.92 -12.40
CA SER A 178 4.71 2.48 -11.09
C SER A 178 5.64 3.53 -10.47
N MET A 179 6.61 4.06 -11.23
CA MET A 179 7.64 4.95 -10.68
C MET A 179 7.07 6.29 -10.19
N GLN A 180 6.06 6.85 -10.86
CA GLN A 180 5.42 8.10 -10.43
C GLN A 180 4.74 7.98 -9.07
N ASN A 181 4.15 6.81 -8.77
CA ASN A 181 3.46 6.58 -7.50
C ASN A 181 4.45 6.16 -6.41
N TRP A 182 5.39 5.26 -6.73
CA TRP A 182 6.37 4.81 -5.76
C TRP A 182 7.18 6.00 -5.22
N GLN A 183 7.62 6.92 -6.09
CA GLN A 183 8.40 8.06 -5.61
C GLN A 183 7.61 8.93 -4.60
N SER A 184 6.31 9.18 -4.83
CA SER A 184 5.51 10.02 -3.92
C SER A 184 5.24 9.32 -2.60
N GLU A 185 4.99 8.02 -2.63
CA GLU A 185 4.76 7.24 -1.41
C GLU A 185 6.00 7.21 -0.52
N PHE A 186 7.17 6.97 -1.09
CA PHE A 186 8.42 7.00 -0.33
C PHE A 186 8.78 8.44 0.14
N LEU A 187 8.42 9.47 -0.63
CA LEU A 187 8.57 10.87 -0.21
C LEU A 187 7.68 11.17 1.00
N ALA A 188 6.41 10.75 0.99
CA ALA A 188 5.46 11.00 2.08
C ALA A 188 5.94 10.37 3.40
N VAL A 189 6.40 9.12 3.35
CA VAL A 189 6.98 8.42 4.51
C VAL A 189 8.27 9.09 4.96
N GLY A 190 9.17 9.41 4.03
CA GLY A 190 10.41 10.12 4.35
C GLY A 190 10.14 11.47 5.03
N ALA A 191 9.12 12.20 4.58
CA ALA A 191 8.68 13.43 5.20
C ALA A 191 8.17 13.18 6.64
N LEU A 192 7.34 12.15 6.86
CA LEU A 192 6.86 11.80 8.19
C LEU A 192 8.02 11.46 9.15
N ILE A 193 8.96 10.62 8.71
CA ILE A 193 10.15 10.21 9.47
C ILE A 193 10.98 11.44 9.91
N LEU A 194 11.19 12.39 9.01
CA LEU A 194 11.99 13.58 9.27
C LEU A 194 11.25 14.62 10.12
N LEU A 195 9.99 14.86 9.80
CA LEU A 195 9.16 15.83 10.51
C LEU A 195 8.87 15.39 11.94
N SER A 196 8.68 14.08 12.20
CA SER A 196 8.41 13.53 13.54
C SER A 196 9.56 13.73 14.54
N ILE A 197 10.78 14.03 14.06
CA ILE A 197 11.91 14.40 14.91
C ILE A 197 11.61 15.69 15.70
N VAL A 198 11.06 16.70 15.01
CA VAL A 198 10.90 18.07 15.53
C VAL A 198 9.45 18.46 15.79
N LEU A 199 8.50 17.98 15.00
CA LEU A 199 7.08 18.28 15.14
C LEU A 199 6.39 17.30 16.09
N ARG A 200 5.23 17.70 16.62
CA ARG A 200 4.44 16.95 17.60
C ARG A 200 2.96 17.03 17.26
N GLN A 201 2.29 15.89 17.22
CA GLN A 201 0.84 15.79 17.22
C GLN A 201 0.39 15.20 18.55
N HIS A 202 -0.28 16.01 19.37
CA HIS A 202 -0.73 15.57 20.71
C HIS A 202 -1.64 14.33 20.61
N ALA A 203 -1.32 13.30 21.40
CA ALA A 203 -2.01 12.01 21.45
C ALA A 203 -1.99 11.20 20.14
N SER A 204 -1.03 11.45 19.25
CA SER A 204 -0.78 10.61 18.07
C SER A 204 0.36 9.61 18.33
N PRO A 205 0.28 8.37 17.82
CA PRO A 205 1.42 7.44 17.82
C PRO A 205 2.50 7.84 16.78
N GLU A 206 2.16 8.66 15.78
CA GLU A 206 3.05 9.02 14.64
C GLU A 206 4.04 10.16 14.97
N SER A 207 4.18 10.53 16.24
CA SER A 207 5.16 11.52 16.68
C SER A 207 5.52 11.31 18.15
N LYS A 208 6.74 11.70 18.55
CA LYS A 208 7.20 11.57 19.94
C LYS A 208 6.30 12.32 20.92
N PRO A 209 6.29 11.95 22.22
CA PRO A 209 5.63 12.76 23.24
C PRO A 209 6.12 14.21 23.25
N VAL A 210 5.23 15.15 23.61
CA VAL A 210 5.51 16.60 23.60
C VAL A 210 6.69 16.97 24.51
N THR A 211 6.91 16.20 25.58
CA THR A 211 7.98 16.41 26.57
C THR A 211 9.32 15.77 26.18
N VAL A 212 9.38 14.99 25.11
CA VAL A 212 10.57 14.24 24.71
C VAL A 212 11.48 15.07 23.79
N ALA A 213 12.79 14.99 24.04
CA ALA A 213 13.81 15.73 23.30
C ALA A 213 13.91 15.32 21.83
N HIS A 214 14.37 16.24 20.97
CA HIS A 214 14.54 15.97 19.54
C HIS A 214 15.56 14.87 19.24
N ALA A 215 16.62 14.76 20.04
CA ALA A 215 17.67 13.76 19.84
C ALA A 215 17.26 12.33 20.24
N GLU A 216 16.18 12.17 21.01
CA GLU A 216 15.69 10.86 21.44
C GLU A 216 15.11 10.08 20.25
N THR A 217 15.48 8.80 20.14
CA THR A 217 15.08 7.89 19.06
C THR A 217 14.29 6.74 19.66
N GLY A 218 13.17 6.39 19.04
CA GLY A 218 12.27 5.35 19.50
C GLY A 218 10.86 5.88 19.70
N ALA A 219 9.91 4.94 19.58
CA ALA A 219 8.49 5.14 19.88
C ALA A 219 8.24 5.15 21.40
#